data_AF-A0A850PC13-F1
#
_entry.id   AF-A0A850PC13-F1
#
_cell.length_a   1.000
_cell.length_b   1.000
_cell.length_c   1.000
_cell.angle_alpha   90.00
_cell.angle_beta   90.00
_cell.angle_gamma   90.00
#
_symmetry.space_group_name_H-M   'P 1'
#
loop_
_entity.id
_entity.type
_entity.pdbx_description
1 polymer ?
#
loop_
_entity_poly.entity_id
_entity_poly.type
_entity_poly.pdbx_seq_one_letter_code
_entity_poly.pdbx_strand_id
1 'polypeptide(L)'
;AGGVLEATLAAMEGIGARLAGATAVVGPCIAQVSYEVGTDMRDAVIAADGRAEDFFMPAMRAAHFRFDLAGYCVDRLRRAGAGTAMALGVDTLSDEVRFFSHRRRTLAGGGQIGHQISAVAAHG
;
A
#
# COMPACT_ATOMS: atom_id res chain seq x y z
N ALA A 1 -3.29 -7.14 8.39
CA ALA A 1 -2.07 -7.34 7.56
C ALA A 1 -1.92 -8.83 7.25
N GLY A 2 -1.91 -9.22 5.98
CA GLY A 2 -1.92 -10.65 5.58
C GLY A 2 -0.58 -11.24 5.17
N GLY A 3 0.55 -10.52 5.37
CA GLY A 3 1.89 -11.07 5.09
C GLY A 3 2.29 -11.20 3.61
N VAL A 4 1.53 -10.65 2.66
CA VAL A 4 1.78 -10.87 1.22
C VAL A 4 3.13 -10.33 0.74
N LEU A 5 3.63 -9.23 1.32
CA LEU A 5 4.90 -8.62 0.91
C LEU A 5 6.08 -9.52 1.30
N GLU A 6 6.07 -9.98 2.55
CA GLU A 6 7.05 -10.91 3.11
C GLU A 6 7.01 -12.26 2.40
N ALA A 7 5.81 -12.79 2.16
CA ALA A 7 5.63 -14.03 1.42
C ALA A 7 6.16 -13.94 -0.02
N THR A 8 5.97 -12.78 -0.67
CA THR A 8 6.49 -12.54 -2.03
C THR A 8 8.02 -12.52 -2.04
N LEU A 9 8.65 -11.81 -1.10
CA LEU A 9 10.11 -11.78 -0.99
C LEU A 9 10.67 -13.16 -0.64
N ALA A 10 10.05 -13.88 0.29
CA ALA A 10 10.45 -15.26 0.61
C ALA A 10 10.36 -16.20 -0.61
N ALA A 11 9.31 -16.04 -1.44
CA ALA A 11 9.20 -16.80 -2.68
C ALA A 11 10.31 -16.45 -3.70
N MET A 12 10.67 -15.17 -3.82
CA MET A 12 11.79 -14.73 -4.66
C MET A 12 13.13 -15.31 -4.15
N GLU A 13 13.36 -15.30 -2.85
CA GLU A 13 14.55 -15.91 -2.25
C GLU A 13 14.60 -17.42 -2.50
N GLY A 14 13.44 -18.10 -2.40
CA GLY A 14 13.32 -19.54 -2.68
C GLY A 14 13.68 -19.95 -4.12
N ILE A 15 13.61 -19.03 -5.08
CA ILE A 15 14.07 -19.24 -6.47
C ILE A 15 15.48 -18.69 -6.74
N GLY A 16 16.22 -18.33 -5.70
CA GLY A 16 17.62 -17.93 -5.78
C GLY A 16 17.86 -16.42 -5.83
N ALA A 17 16.85 -15.57 -5.63
CA ALA A 17 17.06 -14.13 -5.54
C ALA A 17 17.79 -13.77 -4.23
N ARG A 18 18.76 -12.85 -4.30
CA ARG A 18 19.36 -12.25 -3.11
C ARG A 18 18.53 -11.02 -2.70
N LEU A 19 17.83 -11.07 -1.58
CA LEU A 19 16.93 -9.99 -1.14
C LEU A 19 17.63 -8.63 -0.98
N ALA A 20 18.89 -8.63 -0.53
CA ALA A 20 19.69 -7.41 -0.44
C ALA A 20 19.96 -6.72 -1.80
N GLY A 21 19.77 -7.44 -2.92
CA GLY A 21 19.80 -6.88 -4.28
C GLY A 21 18.41 -6.60 -4.87
N ALA A 22 17.33 -6.96 -4.17
CA ALA A 22 15.97 -6.75 -4.65
C ALA A 22 15.57 -5.27 -4.52
N THR A 23 14.96 -4.75 -5.59
CA THR A 23 14.31 -3.44 -5.60
C THR A 23 12.80 -3.65 -5.68
N ALA A 24 12.08 -3.18 -4.66
CA ALA A 24 10.63 -3.20 -4.60
C ALA A 24 10.07 -1.79 -4.75
N VAL A 25 9.07 -1.62 -5.60
CA VAL A 25 8.40 -0.34 -5.83
C VAL A 25 6.91 -0.49 -5.56
N VAL A 26 6.40 0.26 -4.60
CA VAL A 26 4.96 0.41 -4.38
C VAL A 26 4.42 1.34 -5.47
N GLY A 27 3.59 0.79 -6.36
CA GLY A 27 2.98 1.50 -7.47
C GLY A 27 1.93 2.55 -7.03
N PRO A 28 1.17 3.14 -7.98
CA PRO A 28 0.12 4.09 -7.66
C PRO A 28 -0.93 3.45 -6.75
N CYS A 29 -1.20 4.09 -5.61
CA CYS A 29 -2.22 3.67 -4.67
C CYS A 29 -2.91 4.88 -4.07
N ILE A 30 -3.93 4.68 -3.25
CA ILE A 30 -4.56 5.79 -2.54
C ILE A 30 -3.55 6.40 -1.55
N ALA A 31 -3.34 7.71 -1.62
CA ALA A 31 -2.39 8.39 -0.73
C ALA A 31 -3.01 8.68 0.64
N GLN A 32 -2.16 8.92 1.65
CA GLN A 32 -2.60 9.18 3.04
C GLN A 32 -3.65 10.31 3.13
N VAL A 33 -3.44 11.42 2.41
CA VAL A 33 -4.39 12.55 2.37
C VAL A 33 -5.80 12.14 1.94
N SER A 34 -5.88 11.09 1.10
CA SER A 34 -7.08 10.57 0.46
C SER A 34 -7.66 9.34 1.18
N TYR A 35 -6.85 8.67 2.02
CA TYR A 35 -7.20 7.38 2.59
C TYR A 35 -7.68 7.44 4.04
N GLU A 36 -8.90 7.96 4.22
CA GLU A 36 -9.58 7.90 5.52
C GLU A 36 -10.11 6.48 5.83
N VAL A 37 -9.88 5.98 7.04
CA VAL A 37 -10.31 4.67 7.56
C VAL A 37 -10.92 4.81 8.95
N GLY A 38 -11.74 3.84 9.35
CA GLY A 38 -12.34 3.77 10.69
C GLY A 38 -11.39 3.23 11.76
N THR A 39 -11.84 3.32 13.01
CA THR A 39 -11.10 2.80 14.18
C THR A 39 -10.91 1.28 14.12
N ASP A 40 -11.93 0.56 13.64
CA ASP A 40 -11.89 -0.89 13.43
C ASP A 40 -10.73 -1.34 12.55
N MET A 41 -10.54 -0.68 11.40
CA MET A 41 -9.45 -0.96 10.49
C MET A 41 -8.09 -0.58 11.10
N ARG A 42 -7.98 0.61 11.71
CA ARG A 42 -6.74 1.05 12.37
C ARG A 42 -6.29 0.04 13.41
N ASP A 43 -7.19 -0.33 14.32
CA ASP A 43 -6.85 -1.18 15.46
C ASP A 43 -6.52 -2.60 14.99
N ALA A 44 -7.21 -3.13 13.97
CA ALA A 44 -6.86 -4.42 13.38
C ALA A 44 -5.48 -4.43 12.70
N VAL A 45 -5.07 -3.32 12.09
CA VAL A 45 -3.74 -3.21 11.47
C VAL A 45 -2.65 -3.08 12.56
N ILE A 46 -2.87 -2.25 13.58
CA ILE A 46 -1.94 -2.09 14.72
C ILE A 46 -1.80 -3.39 15.52
N ALA A 47 -2.89 -4.10 15.76
CA ALA A 47 -2.86 -5.39 16.45
C ALA A 47 -2.04 -6.45 15.69
N ALA A 48 -2.05 -6.40 14.35
CA ALA A 48 -1.25 -7.29 13.52
C ALA A 48 0.22 -6.86 13.42
N ASP A 49 0.50 -5.56 13.49
CA ASP A 49 1.85 -4.98 13.47
C ASP A 49 1.88 -3.65 14.22
N GLY A 50 2.43 -3.64 15.44
CA GLY A 50 2.41 -2.45 16.30
C GLY A 50 3.09 -1.22 15.69
N ARG A 51 4.07 -1.42 14.80
CA ARG A 51 4.72 -0.32 14.06
C ARG A 51 3.80 0.38 13.08
N ALA A 52 2.65 -0.22 12.75
CA ALA A 52 1.67 0.42 11.88
C ALA A 52 1.12 1.72 12.49
N GLU A 53 1.19 1.90 13.81
CA GLU A 53 0.72 3.11 14.50
C GLU A 53 1.36 4.39 13.93
N ASP A 54 2.66 4.34 13.58
CA ASP A 54 3.42 5.46 12.99
C ASP A 54 2.87 5.92 11.63
N PHE A 55 2.04 5.11 10.97
CA PHE A 55 1.48 5.37 9.64
C PHE A 55 0.04 5.88 9.68
N PHE A 56 -0.54 6.10 10.86
CA PHE A 56 -1.86 6.70 11.01
C PHE A 56 -1.77 8.13 11.50
N MET A 57 -2.58 9.02 10.89
CA MET A 57 -2.80 10.38 11.37
C MET A 57 -4.27 10.58 11.70
N PRO A 58 -4.64 11.47 12.64
CA PRO A 58 -6.03 11.87 12.83
C PRO A 58 -6.63 12.42 11.52
N ALA A 59 -7.89 12.04 11.25
CA ALA A 59 -8.70 12.68 10.21
C ALA A 59 -9.56 13.80 10.81
N MET A 60 -10.20 14.61 9.96
CA MET A 60 -11.12 15.65 10.42
C MET A 60 -12.38 15.06 11.04
N ARG A 61 -12.84 13.90 10.53
CA ARG A 61 -14.00 13.20 11.07
C ARG A 61 -13.61 12.47 12.35
N ALA A 62 -14.45 12.60 13.39
CA ALA A 62 -14.24 11.91 14.66
C ALA A 62 -14.15 10.38 14.46
N ALA A 63 -13.30 9.73 15.26
CA ALA A 63 -13.03 8.29 15.21
C ALA A 63 -12.54 7.76 13.84
N HIS A 64 -11.97 8.63 13.02
CA HIS A 64 -11.38 8.29 11.73
C HIS A 64 -9.92 8.75 11.64
N PHE A 65 -9.18 8.04 10.79
CA PHE A 65 -7.74 8.21 10.63
C PHE A 65 -7.37 8.20 9.16
N ARG A 66 -6.30 8.89 8.80
CA ARG A 66 -5.68 8.84 7.49
C ARG A 66 -4.51 7.87 7.52
N PHE A 67 -4.57 6.84 6.69
CA PHE A 67 -3.58 5.77 6.68
C PHE A 67 -2.56 5.93 5.55
N ASP A 68 -1.27 6.02 5.88
CA ASP A 68 -0.19 5.96 4.90
C ASP A 68 0.10 4.52 4.49
N LEU A 69 -0.75 3.99 3.60
CA LEU A 69 -0.62 2.65 3.06
C LEU A 69 0.72 2.44 2.33
N ALA A 70 1.18 3.44 1.57
CA ALA A 70 2.39 3.34 0.78
C ALA A 70 3.63 3.29 1.69
N GLY A 71 3.72 4.23 2.64
CA GLY A 71 4.79 4.24 3.65
C GLY A 71 4.82 2.96 4.47
N TYR A 72 3.64 2.47 4.90
CA TYR A 72 3.53 1.21 5.63
C TYR A 72 4.04 0.00 4.81
N CYS A 73 3.67 -0.09 3.52
CA CYS A 73 4.19 -1.14 2.65
C CYS A 73 5.71 -1.04 2.46
N VAL A 74 6.25 0.18 2.29
CA VAL A 74 7.69 0.41 2.14
C VAL A 74 8.45 -0.01 3.40
N ASP A 75 7.98 0.35 4.59
CA ASP A 75 8.58 -0.09 5.85
C ASP A 75 8.62 -1.61 5.97
N ARG A 76 7.50 -2.27 5.66
CA ARG A 76 7.43 -3.73 5.68
C ARG A 76 8.36 -4.40 4.70
N LEU A 77 8.47 -3.88 3.46
CA LEU A 77 9.41 -4.40 2.46
C LEU A 77 10.87 -4.28 2.95
N ARG A 78 11.23 -3.15 3.57
CA ARG A 78 12.58 -2.94 4.14
C ARG A 78 12.85 -3.91 5.29
N ARG A 79 11.91 -4.04 6.23
CA ARG A 79 12.00 -4.97 7.36
C ARG A 79 12.10 -6.43 6.92
N ALA A 80 11.49 -6.76 5.78
CA ALA A 80 11.55 -8.07 5.16
C ALA A 80 12.85 -8.33 4.36
N GLY A 81 13.78 -7.37 4.32
CA GLY A 81 15.11 -7.56 3.73
C GLY A 81 15.26 -7.11 2.28
N ALA A 82 14.26 -6.45 1.68
CA ALA A 82 14.43 -5.84 0.37
C ALA A 82 15.53 -4.76 0.42
N GLY A 83 16.54 -4.88 -0.42
CA GLY A 83 17.68 -3.96 -0.45
C GLY A 83 17.27 -2.52 -0.75
N THR A 84 16.31 -2.33 -1.65
CA THR A 84 15.68 -1.04 -1.91
C THR A 84 14.16 -1.18 -1.89
N ALA A 85 13.50 -0.29 -1.17
CA ALA A 85 12.05 -0.15 -1.24
C ALA A 85 11.65 1.33 -1.30
N MET A 86 10.75 1.65 -2.23
CA MET A 86 10.24 3.00 -2.45
C MET A 86 8.78 2.96 -2.90
N ALA A 87 8.10 4.10 -2.82
CA ALA A 87 6.76 4.29 -3.38
C ALA A 87 6.81 5.36 -4.46
N LEU A 88 5.99 5.23 -5.50
CA LEU A 88 5.91 6.25 -6.55
C LEU A 88 5.34 7.59 -6.07
N GLY A 89 4.61 7.60 -4.94
CA GLY A 89 3.99 8.81 -4.42
C GLY A 89 2.83 9.35 -5.27
N VAL A 90 2.17 8.47 -6.04
CA VAL A 90 1.05 8.84 -6.93
C VAL A 90 -0.27 8.42 -6.30
N ASP A 91 -1.16 9.40 -6.08
CA ASP A 91 -2.49 9.18 -5.50
C ASP A 91 -3.54 8.84 -6.57
N THR A 92 -4.12 7.66 -6.48
CA THR A 92 -5.16 7.23 -7.42
C THR A 92 -6.49 7.95 -7.24
N LEU A 93 -6.78 8.51 -6.05
CA LEU A 93 -8.03 9.26 -5.82
C LEU A 93 -8.02 10.59 -6.57
N SER A 94 -7.00 11.41 -6.36
CA SER A 94 -6.92 12.78 -6.89
C SER A 94 -6.59 12.84 -8.38
N ASP A 95 -5.90 11.84 -8.92
CA ASP A 95 -5.57 11.80 -10.35
C ASP A 95 -6.64 11.06 -11.16
N GLU A 96 -7.68 11.80 -11.53
CA GLU A 96 -8.84 11.24 -12.23
C GLU A 96 -8.57 10.91 -13.70
N VAL A 97 -7.55 11.53 -14.29
CA VAL A 97 -7.20 11.36 -15.70
C VAL A 97 -6.48 10.03 -15.92
N ARG A 98 -5.59 9.64 -15.00
CA ARG A 98 -4.73 8.47 -15.18
C ARG A 98 -5.22 7.21 -14.47
N PHE A 99 -6.01 7.35 -13.40
CA PHE A 99 -6.35 6.21 -12.54
C PHE A 99 -7.84 6.10 -12.25
N PHE A 100 -8.35 4.88 -12.31
CA PHE A 100 -9.57 4.46 -11.59
C PHE A 100 -9.30 4.44 -10.09
N SER A 101 -10.30 4.78 -9.28
CA SER A 101 -10.20 4.76 -7.82
C SER A 101 -11.47 4.23 -7.17
N HIS A 102 -11.30 3.16 -6.38
CA HIS A 102 -12.41 2.59 -5.61
C HIS A 102 -12.97 3.61 -4.62
N ARG A 103 -12.12 4.42 -3.97
CA ARG A 103 -12.56 5.48 -3.06
C ARG A 103 -13.41 6.52 -3.79
N ARG A 104 -13.00 6.96 -4.98
CA ARG A 104 -13.76 7.93 -5.79
C ARG A 104 -15.15 7.39 -6.11
N ARG A 105 -15.22 6.15 -6.58
CA ARG A 105 -16.48 5.44 -6.84
C ARG A 105 -17.38 5.37 -5.60
N THR A 106 -16.84 5.01 -4.44
CA THR A 106 -17.62 4.96 -3.19
C THR A 106 -18.16 6.33 -2.80
N LEU A 107 -17.35 7.39 -2.91
CA LEU A 107 -17.79 8.76 -2.62
C LEU A 107 -18.88 9.24 -3.60
N ALA A 108 -18.87 8.75 -4.83
CA ALA A 108 -19.90 9.02 -5.84
C ALA A 108 -21.19 8.16 -5.69
N GLY A 109 -21.32 7.37 -4.63
CA GLY A 109 -22.50 6.53 -4.39
C GLY A 109 -22.44 5.14 -5.03
N GLY A 110 -21.29 4.71 -5.56
CA GLY A 110 -21.08 3.38 -6.13
C GLY A 110 -21.03 3.38 -7.66
N GLY A 111 -21.38 2.25 -8.27
CA GLY A 111 -21.38 2.06 -9.73
C GLY A 111 -20.22 1.21 -10.26
N GLN A 112 -20.05 1.22 -11.58
CA GLN A 112 -19.00 0.48 -12.28
C GLN A 112 -17.63 1.11 -12.05
N ILE A 113 -16.58 0.29 -12.09
CA ILE A 113 -15.19 0.74 -11.95
C ILE A 113 -14.26 -0.14 -12.78
N GLY A 114 -13.29 0.49 -13.44
CA GLY A 114 -12.21 -0.21 -14.11
C GLY A 114 -11.07 -0.56 -13.14
N HIS A 115 -10.15 -1.42 -13.57
CA HIS A 115 -9.00 -1.84 -12.78
C HIS A 115 -7.71 -1.59 -13.56
N GLN A 116 -6.67 -1.12 -12.85
CA GLN A 116 -5.31 -1.10 -13.38
C GLN A 116 -4.67 -2.49 -13.23
N ILE A 117 -3.62 -2.73 -14.01
CA ILE A 117 -2.65 -3.79 -13.78
C ILE A 117 -1.28 -3.17 -13.52
N SER A 118 -0.54 -3.73 -12.57
CA SER A 118 0.90 -3.51 -12.42
C SER A 118 1.60 -4.81 -12.80
N ALA A 119 2.58 -4.74 -13.70
CA ALA A 119 3.26 -5.91 -14.22
C ALA A 119 4.78 -5.67 -14.30
N VAL A 120 5.54 -6.72 -14.05
CA VAL A 120 6.99 -6.77 -14.22
C VAL A 120 7.33 -8.10 -14.88
N ALA A 121 8.28 -8.08 -15.81
CA ALA A 121 8.79 -9.27 -16.49
C ALA A 121 10.30 -9.13 -16.65
N ALA A 122 11.01 -10.26 -16.59
CA ALA A 122 12.39 -10.30 -17.03
C ALA A 122 12.43 -10.20 -18.57
N HIS A 123 13.31 -9.36 -19.10
CA HIS A 123 13.66 -9.42 -20.51
C HIS A 123 14.85 -10.37 -20.66
N GLY A 124 14.77 -11.27 -21.66
CA GLY A 124 15.86 -12.19 -22.01
C GLY A 124 16.84 -11.57 -22.99
#